data_AF-A0AAF0KCP6-F1
#
_entry.id   AF-A0AAF0KCP6-F1
#
_cell.length_a   1.000
_cell.length_b   1.000
_cell.length_c   1.000
_cell.angle_alpha   90.00
_cell.angle_beta   90.00
_cell.angle_gamma   90.00
#
_symmetry.space_group_name_H-M   'P 1'
#
loop_
_entity.id
_entity.type
_entity.pdbx_description
1 polymer ?
#
loop_
_entity_poly.entity_id
_entity_poly.type
_entity_poly.pdbx_seq_one_letter_code
_entity_poly.pdbx_strand_id
1 'polypeptide(L)'
;MLDLVIAYWPHILAVLSILMGTVAAVHATMTKEEVRSALGWVGVIVLSPIVGAVIYAIAGINRIRRSNITQQRSFMQDEIMDRVARLDADGETIAARFGRRFEAMKTLGDRVTRHALTTGNGIEPLVTGDAAYAAMLEAIGEAKRSIILETYIFDNDRIGARFVAALESAKFRGVEVRVLVDAVGARYSVPSILPTLREKDIVCDVFNGNVIMGLRLPYANLRTHRKILVVDGRIAFSGGMNIREGFTEEFGGENRSHDTHFKITGPVVSDFFSIAAEDWRFTTRELLDAPVWDIAIPDGVPGSQIVARVCSSGPDKSIETSHKMLMGAFSVARSSILIMSPYFLPDRELISALITAARRGVVVDIIVPKSNNLVLVDRAMTAQFDQMLRNYCRIWRATGTFNHSKLLVIDGRWSYIGSSNLDPRSLRLNFEIDLEVMDEEFAATIGERIRDARATALPVRLSELNARPFVVRFVERVLWLASPYL
;
A
#
# COMPACT_ATOMS: atom_id res chain seq x y z
N MET A 1 4.48 -10.33 -51.91
CA MET A 1 4.18 -9.68 -50.60
C MET A 1 5.29 -8.71 -50.19
N LEU A 2 6.56 -9.11 -50.22
CA LEU A 2 7.69 -8.23 -49.91
C LEU A 2 7.78 -7.00 -50.82
N ASP A 3 7.58 -7.15 -52.13
CA ASP A 3 7.62 -6.01 -53.07
C ASP A 3 6.54 -4.96 -52.80
N LEU A 4 5.37 -5.40 -52.33
CA LEU A 4 4.27 -4.51 -51.96
C LEU A 4 4.62 -3.74 -50.67
N VAL A 5 5.22 -4.41 -49.68
CA VAL A 5 5.69 -3.77 -48.45
C VAL A 5 6.79 -2.76 -48.77
N ILE A 6 7.76 -3.13 -49.61
CA ILE A 6 8.86 -2.25 -50.03
C ILE A 6 8.34 -1.04 -50.81
N ALA A 7 7.33 -1.22 -51.68
CA ALA A 7 6.76 -0.12 -52.45
C ALA A 7 5.91 0.86 -51.59
N TYR A 8 5.22 0.36 -50.57
CA TYR A 8 4.21 1.14 -49.83
C TYR A 8 4.53 1.36 -48.35
N TRP A 9 5.70 0.97 -47.84
CA TRP A 9 6.05 1.14 -46.42
C TRP A 9 5.85 2.57 -45.90
N PRO A 10 6.08 3.68 -46.65
CA PRO A 10 5.84 5.03 -46.13
C PRO A 10 4.34 5.32 -45.93
N HIS A 11 3.49 4.84 -46.84
CA HIS A 11 2.04 4.98 -46.75
C HIS A 11 1.47 4.12 -45.62
N ILE A 12 1.96 2.89 -45.49
CA ILE A 12 1.60 1.99 -44.38
C ILE A 12 1.99 2.64 -43.04
N LEU A 13 3.20 3.19 -42.95
CA LEU A 13 3.67 3.86 -41.75
C LEU A 13 2.85 5.12 -41.43
N ALA A 14 2.49 5.92 -42.44
CA ALA A 14 1.66 7.10 -42.26
C ALA A 14 0.24 6.76 -41.75
N VAL A 15 -0.40 5.75 -42.36
CA VAL A 15 -1.71 5.26 -41.92
C VAL A 15 -1.63 4.70 -40.50
N LEU A 16 -0.63 3.88 -40.19
CA LEU A 16 -0.40 3.34 -38.85
C LEU A 16 -0.18 4.46 -37.82
N SER A 17 0.63 5.46 -38.17
CA SER A 17 0.92 6.64 -37.35
C SER A 17 -0.35 7.41 -37.01
N ILE A 18 -1.18 7.74 -38.01
CA ILE A 18 -2.43 8.47 -37.81
C ILE A 18 -3.42 7.64 -36.97
N LEU A 19 -3.60 6.36 -37.29
CA LEU A 19 -4.55 5.49 -36.58
C LEU A 19 -4.13 5.30 -35.12
N MET A 20 -2.88 4.89 -34.87
CA MET A 20 -2.38 4.67 -33.52
C MET A 20 -2.38 5.98 -32.71
N GLY A 21 -1.91 7.07 -33.30
CA GLY A 21 -1.88 8.38 -32.66
C GLY A 21 -3.27 8.90 -32.30
N THR A 22 -4.22 8.83 -33.24
CA THR A 22 -5.59 9.30 -33.02
C THR A 22 -6.29 8.47 -31.95
N VAL A 23 -6.23 7.14 -32.03
CA VAL A 23 -6.85 6.25 -31.04
C VAL A 23 -6.24 6.48 -29.65
N ALA A 24 -4.91 6.57 -29.56
CA ALA A 24 -4.23 6.80 -28.29
C ALA A 24 -4.55 8.19 -27.71
N ALA A 25 -4.55 9.25 -28.52
CA ALA A 25 -4.84 10.61 -28.06
C ALA A 25 -6.30 10.77 -27.63
N VAL A 26 -7.25 10.19 -28.38
CA VAL A 26 -8.67 10.14 -27.98
C VAL A 26 -8.81 9.35 -26.69
N HIS A 27 -8.18 8.18 -26.58
CA HIS A 27 -8.21 7.41 -25.34
C HIS A 27 -7.63 8.19 -24.15
N ALA A 28 -6.47 8.84 -24.31
CA ALA A 28 -5.87 9.70 -23.28
C ALA A 28 -6.80 10.84 -22.85
N THR A 29 -7.42 11.51 -23.81
CA THR A 29 -8.34 12.63 -23.55
C THR A 29 -9.61 12.17 -22.82
N MET A 30 -10.14 11.01 -23.18
CA MET A 30 -11.41 10.49 -22.63
C MET A 30 -11.26 9.75 -21.30
N THR A 31 -10.05 9.33 -20.92
CA THR A 31 -9.84 8.46 -19.74
C THR A 31 -9.00 9.10 -18.64
N LYS A 32 -8.23 10.15 -18.93
CA LYS A 32 -7.43 10.85 -17.91
C LYS A 32 -8.28 11.88 -17.18
N GLU A 33 -8.36 11.73 -15.87
CA GLU A 33 -9.11 12.65 -14.99
C GLU A 33 -8.34 13.96 -14.74
N GLU A 34 -7.00 13.91 -14.78
CA GLU A 34 -6.17 15.11 -14.62
C GLU A 34 -5.77 15.73 -15.96
N VAL A 35 -6.16 17.00 -16.15
CA VAL A 35 -5.84 17.78 -17.36
C VAL A 35 -4.34 17.79 -17.67
N ARG A 36 -3.48 17.95 -16.66
CA ARG A 36 -2.01 17.97 -16.85
C ARG A 36 -1.48 16.64 -17.39
N SER A 37 -1.99 15.52 -16.85
CA SER A 37 -1.63 14.18 -17.33
C SER A 37 -2.15 13.94 -18.75
N ALA A 38 -3.40 14.33 -19.01
CA ALA A 38 -4.01 14.22 -20.34
C ALA A 38 -3.22 15.00 -21.39
N LEU A 39 -2.90 16.26 -21.13
CA LEU A 39 -2.10 17.11 -22.02
C LEU A 39 -0.70 16.55 -22.25
N GLY A 40 -0.03 16.05 -21.20
CA GLY A 40 1.28 15.43 -21.32
C GLY A 40 1.26 14.22 -22.26
N TRP A 41 0.28 13.33 -22.07
CA TRP A 41 0.14 12.14 -22.91
C TRP A 41 -0.27 12.48 -24.35
N VAL A 42 -1.27 13.33 -24.53
CA VAL A 42 -1.68 13.80 -25.86
C VAL A 42 -0.53 14.49 -26.58
N GLY A 43 0.25 15.33 -25.89
CA GLY A 43 1.43 15.97 -26.45
C GLY A 43 2.49 14.97 -26.93
N VAL A 44 2.84 13.98 -26.11
CA VAL A 44 3.78 12.91 -26.47
C VAL A 44 3.28 12.12 -27.69
N ILE A 45 1.99 11.81 -27.74
CA ILE A 45 1.36 11.09 -28.84
C ILE A 45 1.34 11.94 -30.12
N VAL A 46 1.00 13.23 -30.05
CA VAL A 46 0.96 14.10 -31.24
C VAL A 46 2.36 14.32 -31.81
N LEU A 47 3.37 14.49 -30.95
CA LEU A 47 4.77 14.68 -31.38
C LEU A 47 5.41 13.39 -31.91
N SER A 48 4.97 12.22 -31.43
CA SER A 48 5.43 10.93 -31.92
C SER A 48 4.28 9.92 -31.92
N PRO A 49 3.47 9.85 -33.00
CA PRO A 49 2.21 9.08 -32.97
C PRO A 49 2.39 7.57 -32.75
N ILE A 50 3.47 6.99 -33.26
CA ILE A 50 3.75 5.55 -33.08
C ILE A 50 4.40 5.32 -31.72
N VAL A 51 5.57 5.92 -31.47
CA VAL A 51 6.33 5.67 -30.25
C VAL A 51 5.57 6.19 -29.02
N GLY A 52 4.98 7.37 -29.11
CA GLY A 52 4.16 7.96 -28.07
C GLY A 52 2.89 7.15 -27.76
N ALA A 53 2.23 6.57 -28.76
CA ALA A 53 1.10 5.65 -28.53
C ALA A 53 1.55 4.36 -27.83
N VAL A 54 2.72 3.80 -28.19
CA VAL A 54 3.28 2.61 -27.52
C VAL A 54 3.65 2.93 -26.07
N ILE A 55 4.36 4.04 -25.83
CA ILE A 55 4.71 4.47 -24.47
C ILE A 55 3.43 4.74 -23.65
N TYR A 56 2.41 5.37 -24.24
CA TYR A 56 1.12 5.58 -23.59
C TYR A 56 0.42 4.27 -23.24
N ALA A 57 0.46 3.28 -24.14
CA ALA A 57 -0.14 1.98 -23.88
C ALA A 57 0.53 1.24 -22.70
N ILE A 58 1.85 1.42 -22.53
CA ILE A 58 2.63 0.77 -21.46
C ILE A 58 2.54 1.52 -20.13
N ALA A 59 2.64 2.85 -20.14
CA ALA A 59 2.80 3.65 -18.92
C ALA A 59 1.65 4.63 -18.65
N GLY A 60 0.80 4.90 -19.65
CA GLY A 60 -0.32 5.81 -19.54
C GLY A 60 -1.61 5.13 -19.12
N ILE A 61 -1.83 3.85 -19.44
CA ILE A 61 -3.03 3.12 -19.05
C ILE A 61 -2.82 2.48 -17.67
N ASN A 62 -3.33 3.12 -16.62
CA ASN A 62 -3.06 2.73 -15.22
C ASN A 62 -4.30 2.23 -14.47
N ARG A 63 -5.22 1.52 -15.16
CA ARG A 63 -6.48 1.05 -14.53
C ARG A 63 -6.80 -0.38 -14.90
N ILE A 64 -7.05 -1.22 -13.90
CA ILE A 64 -7.58 -2.57 -14.08
C ILE A 64 -9.10 -2.53 -13.92
N ARG A 65 -9.81 -3.02 -14.94
CA ARG A 65 -11.22 -3.38 -14.78
C ARG A 65 -11.32 -4.75 -14.13
N ARG A 66 -11.35 -4.80 -12.80
CA ARG A 66 -11.71 -6.02 -12.07
C ARG A 66 -13.23 -6.19 -12.07
N SER A 67 -13.69 -7.33 -12.58
CA SER A 67 -15.07 -7.76 -12.44
C SER A 67 -15.32 -8.21 -11.00
N ASN A 68 -16.19 -7.46 -10.30
CA ASN A 68 -16.93 -7.80 -9.08
C ASN A 68 -16.13 -8.30 -7.85
N ILE A 69 -15.54 -7.34 -7.10
CA ILE A 69 -15.25 -7.42 -5.64
C ILE A 69 -16.43 -8.04 -4.86
N THR A 70 -17.65 -7.90 -5.37
CA THR A 70 -18.88 -8.42 -4.77
C THR A 70 -18.94 -9.94 -4.68
N GLN A 71 -18.19 -10.68 -5.51
CA GLN A 71 -18.45 -12.11 -5.65
C GLN A 71 -17.85 -12.95 -4.51
N GLN A 72 -16.67 -12.63 -3.98
CA GLN A 72 -16.11 -13.40 -2.85
C GLN A 72 -16.87 -13.11 -1.55
N ARG A 73 -17.26 -11.85 -1.32
CA ARG A 73 -18.14 -11.47 -0.20
C ARG A 73 -19.53 -12.08 -0.29
N SER A 74 -20.07 -12.28 -1.50
CA SER A 74 -21.32 -13.04 -1.65
C SER A 74 -21.17 -14.54 -1.35
N PHE A 75 -19.94 -15.06 -1.30
CA PHE A 75 -19.66 -16.45 -0.89
C PHE A 75 -19.22 -16.56 0.57
N MET A 76 -18.89 -15.44 1.23
CA MET A 76 -18.85 -15.44 2.69
C MET A 76 -20.27 -15.75 3.17
N GLN A 77 -20.42 -16.84 3.93
CA GLN A 77 -21.72 -17.30 4.44
C GLN A 77 -22.49 -16.12 5.04
N ASP A 78 -23.80 -16.00 4.74
CA ASP A 78 -24.66 -14.92 5.22
C ASP A 78 -24.50 -14.69 6.74
N GLU A 79 -24.28 -15.78 7.49
CA GLU A 79 -24.03 -15.75 8.93
C GLU A 79 -22.77 -14.94 9.33
N ILE A 80 -21.69 -15.02 8.55
CA ILE A 80 -20.45 -14.28 8.82
C ILE A 80 -20.67 -12.79 8.55
N MET A 81 -21.36 -12.44 7.46
CA MET A 81 -21.72 -11.05 7.17
C MET A 81 -22.64 -10.47 8.24
N ASP A 82 -23.60 -11.25 8.72
CA ASP A 82 -24.46 -10.85 9.84
C ASP A 82 -23.67 -10.66 11.14
N ARG A 83 -22.69 -11.53 11.43
CA ARG A 83 -21.80 -11.38 12.59
C ARG A 83 -20.94 -10.13 12.50
N VAL A 84 -20.35 -9.84 11.33
CA VAL A 84 -19.58 -8.59 11.11
C VAL A 84 -20.48 -7.38 11.24
N ALA A 85 -21.68 -7.41 10.66
CA ALA A 85 -22.64 -6.31 10.75
C ALA A 85 -23.07 -6.01 12.19
N ARG A 86 -23.23 -7.04 13.03
CA ARG A 86 -23.50 -6.88 14.48
C ARG A 86 -22.35 -6.20 15.24
N LEU A 87 -21.14 -6.21 14.69
CA LEU A 87 -19.96 -5.62 15.29
C LEU A 87 -19.59 -4.26 14.66
N ASP A 88 -20.37 -3.75 13.69
CA ASP A 88 -20.20 -2.38 13.16
C ASP A 88 -20.38 -1.37 14.30
N ALA A 89 -19.40 -0.49 14.46
CA ALA A 89 -19.35 0.51 15.51
C ALA A 89 -20.31 1.64 15.16
N ASP A 90 -21.49 1.71 15.76
CA ASP A 90 -22.48 2.75 15.42
C ASP A 90 -21.91 4.19 15.56
N GLY A 91 -22.52 5.13 14.82
CA GLY A 91 -22.04 6.52 14.78
C GLY A 91 -22.11 7.24 16.13
N GLU A 92 -23.10 6.92 16.97
CA GLU A 92 -23.26 7.52 18.29
C GLU A 92 -22.14 7.06 19.24
N THR A 93 -21.78 5.79 19.19
CA THR A 93 -20.64 5.20 19.91
C THR A 93 -19.33 5.88 19.50
N ILE A 94 -19.10 6.09 18.20
CA ILE A 94 -17.93 6.83 17.71
C ILE A 94 -17.93 8.27 18.20
N ALA A 95 -19.08 8.95 18.11
CA ALA A 95 -19.23 10.33 18.55
C ALA A 95 -19.00 10.49 20.05
N ALA A 96 -19.50 9.56 20.87
CA ALA A 96 -19.36 9.56 22.32
C ALA A 96 -17.91 9.29 22.75
N ARG A 97 -17.25 8.31 22.13
CA ARG A 97 -15.91 7.88 22.54
C ARG A 97 -14.79 8.75 21.97
N PHE A 98 -14.89 9.15 20.70
CA PHE A 98 -13.81 9.86 20.00
C PHE A 98 -14.16 11.30 19.64
N GLY A 99 -15.45 11.64 19.57
CA GLY A 99 -16.00 12.95 19.24
C GLY A 99 -16.69 12.98 17.88
N ARG A 100 -17.73 13.83 17.73
CA ARG A 100 -18.57 13.95 16.50
C ARG A 100 -17.80 14.14 15.19
N ARG A 101 -16.58 14.68 15.24
CA ARG A 101 -15.75 14.82 14.03
C ARG A 101 -15.30 13.47 13.46
N PHE A 102 -15.16 12.45 14.30
CA PHE A 102 -14.81 11.11 13.85
C PHE A 102 -16.02 10.28 13.45
N GLU A 103 -17.23 10.65 13.86
CA GLU A 103 -18.46 10.12 13.26
C GLU A 103 -18.55 10.48 11.77
N ALA A 104 -18.14 11.71 11.42
CA ALA A 104 -18.00 12.11 10.02
C ALA A 104 -16.92 11.28 9.29
N MET A 105 -15.81 10.93 9.97
CA MET A 105 -14.81 9.99 9.44
C MET A 105 -15.36 8.59 9.25
N LYS A 106 -16.17 8.07 10.20
CA LYS A 106 -16.86 6.79 10.01
C LYS A 106 -17.68 6.81 8.73
N THR A 107 -18.53 7.83 8.58
CA THR A 107 -19.42 8.00 7.43
C THR A 107 -18.65 8.06 6.11
N LEU A 108 -17.53 8.78 6.07
CA LEU A 108 -16.64 8.82 4.92
C LEU A 108 -16.05 7.43 4.63
N GLY A 109 -15.48 6.79 5.64
CA GLY A 109 -14.86 5.48 5.52
C GLY A 109 -15.81 4.39 5.06
N ASP A 110 -17.06 4.38 5.55
CA ASP A 110 -18.08 3.39 5.16
C ASP A 110 -18.34 3.47 3.64
N ARG A 111 -18.37 4.69 3.08
CA ARG A 111 -18.65 4.92 1.66
C ARG A 111 -17.45 4.66 0.77
N VAL A 112 -16.27 5.07 1.21
CA VAL A 112 -15.04 5.00 0.39
C VAL A 112 -14.45 3.60 0.43
N THR A 113 -14.31 3.01 1.61
CA THR A 113 -13.66 1.70 1.77
C THR A 113 -14.58 0.54 1.43
N ARG A 114 -15.90 0.72 1.61
CA ARG A 114 -16.91 -0.35 1.54
C ARG A 114 -16.66 -1.47 2.56
N HIS A 115 -15.94 -1.19 3.63
CA HIS A 115 -15.72 -2.07 4.78
C HIS A 115 -16.36 -1.42 6.01
N ALA A 116 -17.03 -2.24 6.82
CA ALA A 116 -17.64 -1.79 8.08
C ALA A 116 -16.54 -1.38 9.07
N LEU A 117 -16.83 -0.40 9.92
CA LEU A 117 -15.90 0.01 10.98
C LEU A 117 -16.19 -0.85 12.20
N THR A 118 -15.45 -1.93 12.40
CA THR A 118 -15.83 -2.96 13.39
C THR A 118 -15.23 -2.70 14.77
N THR A 119 -15.92 -3.14 15.81
CA THR A 119 -15.46 -3.21 17.21
C THR A 119 -14.92 -4.61 17.54
N GLY A 120 -14.24 -4.75 18.69
CA GLY A 120 -13.77 -6.05 19.18
C GLY A 120 -12.56 -6.59 18.42
N ASN A 121 -11.70 -5.69 17.96
CA ASN A 121 -10.47 -6.05 17.28
C ASN A 121 -9.29 -6.07 18.27
N GLY A 122 -8.30 -6.92 18.00
CA GLY A 122 -7.00 -6.88 18.65
C GLY A 122 -5.95 -6.45 17.64
N ILE A 123 -5.14 -5.45 17.96
CA ILE A 123 -4.04 -5.00 17.10
C ILE A 123 -2.80 -4.80 17.95
N GLU A 124 -1.82 -5.67 17.75
CA GLU A 124 -0.55 -5.65 18.46
C GLU A 124 0.57 -5.18 17.52
N PRO A 125 1.24 -4.05 17.81
CA PRO A 125 2.39 -3.59 17.04
C PRO A 125 3.62 -4.51 17.22
N LEU A 126 4.14 -5.02 16.10
CA LEU A 126 5.37 -5.79 16.01
C LEU A 126 6.48 -4.88 15.45
N VAL A 127 7.38 -4.46 16.34
CA VAL A 127 8.26 -3.31 16.15
C VAL A 127 9.63 -3.63 15.57
N THR A 128 9.99 -4.91 15.46
CA THR A 128 11.24 -5.39 14.87
C THR A 128 10.95 -6.55 13.92
N GLY A 129 11.84 -6.79 12.96
CA GLY A 129 11.74 -7.95 12.09
C GLY A 129 11.74 -9.25 12.91
N ASP A 130 12.58 -9.35 13.94
CA ASP A 130 12.66 -10.53 14.79
C ASP A 130 11.33 -10.83 15.49
N ALA A 131 10.69 -9.82 16.10
CA ALA A 131 9.39 -9.99 16.75
C ALA A 131 8.28 -10.32 15.74
N ALA A 132 8.28 -9.64 14.58
CA ALA A 132 7.29 -9.87 13.54
C ALA A 132 7.39 -11.28 12.96
N TYR A 133 8.60 -11.70 12.55
CA TYR A 133 8.81 -13.01 11.96
C TYR A 133 8.60 -14.14 12.96
N ALA A 134 9.00 -13.96 14.23
CA ALA A 134 8.71 -14.95 15.27
C ALA A 134 7.21 -15.19 15.42
N ALA A 135 6.41 -14.11 15.55
CA ALA A 135 4.96 -14.22 15.70
C ALA A 135 4.28 -14.81 14.45
N MET A 136 4.74 -14.46 13.24
CA MET A 136 4.24 -15.03 11.99
C MET A 136 4.56 -16.53 11.88
N LEU A 137 5.80 -16.93 12.19
CA LEU A 137 6.23 -18.33 12.14
C LEU A 137 5.54 -19.18 13.20
N GLU A 138 5.32 -18.64 14.40
CA GLU A 138 4.52 -19.28 15.44
C GLU A 138 3.08 -19.53 14.96
N ALA A 139 2.42 -18.52 14.39
CA ALA A 139 1.07 -18.68 13.85
C ALA A 139 1.01 -19.75 12.74
N ILE A 140 1.99 -19.76 11.83
CA ILE A 140 2.12 -20.82 10.79
C ILE A 140 2.33 -22.21 11.43
N GLY A 141 3.12 -22.29 12.50
CA GLY A 141 3.36 -23.51 13.27
C GLY A 141 2.12 -24.05 13.96
N GLU A 142 1.25 -23.16 14.44
CA GLU A 142 0.00 -23.51 15.12
C GLU A 142 -1.16 -23.81 14.18
N ALA A 143 -1.08 -23.38 12.92
CA ALA A 143 -2.14 -23.48 11.92
C ALA A 143 -2.73 -24.90 11.81
N LYS A 144 -4.06 -24.97 11.68
CA LYS A 144 -4.84 -26.21 11.65
C LYS A 144 -5.66 -26.42 10.38
N ARG A 145 -6.01 -25.35 9.66
CA ARG A 145 -6.95 -25.39 8.53
C ARG A 145 -6.34 -24.79 7.28
N SER A 146 -5.91 -23.53 7.36
CA SER A 146 -5.53 -22.77 6.18
C SER A 146 -4.54 -21.65 6.45
N ILE A 147 -3.71 -21.37 5.44
CA ILE A 147 -2.76 -20.26 5.40
C ILE A 147 -2.84 -19.62 4.02
N ILE A 148 -3.10 -18.31 3.97
CA ILE A 148 -2.87 -17.50 2.76
C ILE A 148 -1.84 -16.43 3.08
N LEU A 149 -0.78 -16.39 2.28
CA LEU A 149 0.30 -15.43 2.36
C LEU A 149 0.38 -14.65 1.04
N GLU A 150 0.20 -13.34 1.11
CA GLU A 150 0.47 -12.40 0.03
C GLU A 150 1.58 -11.43 0.48
N THR A 151 2.60 -11.25 -0.34
CA THR A 151 3.67 -10.28 -0.03
C THR A 151 4.28 -9.67 -1.28
N TYR A 152 4.77 -8.44 -1.14
CA TYR A 152 5.53 -7.79 -2.20
C TYR A 152 6.87 -8.50 -2.42
N ILE A 153 7.76 -8.49 -1.42
CA ILE A 153 9.06 -9.18 -1.50
C ILE A 153 9.09 -10.37 -0.54
N PHE A 154 9.54 -11.50 -1.07
CA PHE A 154 9.88 -12.71 -0.33
C PHE A 154 11.26 -13.15 -0.81
N ASP A 155 12.29 -12.82 -0.03
CA ASP A 155 13.67 -13.13 -0.38
C ASP A 155 13.98 -14.61 -0.16
N ASN A 156 14.79 -15.19 -1.05
CA ASN A 156 15.40 -16.50 -0.89
C ASN A 156 16.66 -16.40 -0.02
N ASP A 157 16.46 -15.96 1.22
CA ASP A 157 17.51 -15.79 2.23
C ASP A 157 17.25 -16.67 3.47
N ARG A 158 17.98 -16.43 4.56
CA ARG A 158 17.88 -17.23 5.78
C ARG A 158 16.50 -17.10 6.47
N ILE A 159 15.88 -15.92 6.41
CA ILE A 159 14.52 -15.73 6.91
C ILE A 159 13.52 -16.37 5.96
N GLY A 160 13.71 -16.21 4.65
CA GLY A 160 12.85 -16.84 3.66
C GLY A 160 12.84 -18.36 3.80
N ALA A 161 13.99 -18.98 4.01
CA ALA A 161 14.11 -20.42 4.26
C ALA A 161 13.33 -20.89 5.50
N ARG A 162 13.29 -20.08 6.58
CA ARG A 162 12.46 -20.38 7.76
C ARG A 162 10.97 -20.36 7.43
N PHE A 163 10.53 -19.38 6.65
CA PHE A 163 9.14 -19.33 6.18
C PHE A 163 8.79 -20.53 5.30
N VAL A 164 9.65 -20.90 4.35
CA VAL A 164 9.43 -22.09 3.51
C VAL A 164 9.31 -23.35 4.37
N ALA A 165 10.24 -23.56 5.31
CA ALA A 165 10.22 -24.73 6.19
C ALA A 165 8.94 -24.78 7.06
N ALA A 166 8.50 -23.63 7.59
CA ALA A 166 7.28 -23.56 8.38
C ALA A 166 6.02 -23.86 7.55
N LEU A 167 5.95 -23.32 6.33
CA LEU A 167 4.84 -23.57 5.38
C LEU A 167 4.82 -25.03 4.90
N GLU A 168 5.99 -25.61 4.60
CA GLU A 168 6.14 -27.03 4.27
C GLU A 168 5.65 -27.92 5.42
N SER A 169 6.04 -27.59 6.65
CA SER A 169 5.59 -28.30 7.85
C SER A 169 4.07 -28.20 8.05
N ALA A 170 3.49 -27.02 7.83
CA ALA A 170 2.04 -26.83 7.91
C ALA A 170 1.31 -27.68 6.87
N LYS A 171 1.80 -27.68 5.62
CA LYS A 171 1.27 -28.53 4.56
C LYS A 171 1.34 -30.01 4.93
N PHE A 172 2.45 -30.49 5.51
CA PHE A 172 2.59 -31.87 5.95
C PHE A 172 1.57 -32.26 7.03
N ARG A 173 1.13 -31.31 7.86
CA ARG A 173 0.04 -31.50 8.84
C ARG A 173 -1.36 -31.47 8.22
N GLY A 174 -1.48 -31.28 6.90
CA GLY A 174 -2.76 -31.20 6.18
C GLY A 174 -3.38 -29.80 6.14
N VAL A 175 -2.62 -28.75 6.45
CA VAL A 175 -3.06 -27.35 6.32
C VAL A 175 -3.03 -26.94 4.86
N GLU A 176 -4.10 -26.31 4.36
CA GLU A 176 -4.12 -25.73 3.01
C GLU A 176 -3.27 -24.46 2.97
N VAL A 177 -2.31 -24.38 2.04
CA VAL A 177 -1.38 -23.24 1.94
C VAL A 177 -1.48 -22.62 0.55
N ARG A 178 -1.62 -21.29 0.48
CA ARG A 178 -1.54 -20.49 -0.76
C ARG A 178 -0.56 -19.34 -0.57
N VAL A 179 0.40 -19.20 -1.49
CA VAL A 179 1.42 -18.14 -1.44
C VAL A 179 1.42 -17.31 -2.72
N LEU A 180 1.17 -16.02 -2.60
CA LEU A 180 1.16 -15.06 -3.70
C LEU A 180 2.30 -14.05 -3.52
N VAL A 181 3.17 -13.94 -4.53
CA VAL A 181 4.28 -12.98 -4.53
C VAL A 181 4.13 -12.00 -5.70
N ASP A 182 4.44 -10.73 -5.51
CA ASP A 182 4.43 -9.76 -6.61
C ASP A 182 5.46 -10.08 -7.70
N ALA A 183 5.10 -9.90 -8.98
CA ALA A 183 6.00 -10.16 -10.11
C ALA A 183 7.28 -9.32 -10.13
N VAL A 184 7.20 -8.06 -9.71
CA VAL A 184 8.37 -7.18 -9.60
C VAL A 184 9.12 -7.48 -8.31
N GLY A 185 8.39 -7.66 -7.22
CA GLY A 185 8.95 -8.06 -5.93
C GLY A 185 9.80 -9.34 -6.00
N ALA A 186 9.30 -10.38 -6.68
CA ALA A 186 10.01 -11.64 -6.90
C ALA A 186 11.32 -11.51 -7.69
N ARG A 187 11.52 -10.40 -8.43
CA ARG A 187 12.76 -10.10 -9.17
C ARG A 187 13.81 -9.39 -8.32
N TYR A 188 13.43 -8.84 -7.15
CA TYR A 188 14.41 -8.32 -6.20
C TYR A 188 15.13 -9.42 -5.42
N SER A 189 14.53 -10.60 -5.31
CA SER A 189 15.18 -11.79 -4.77
C SER A 189 15.95 -12.51 -5.89
N VAL A 190 17.27 -12.61 -5.76
CA VAL A 190 18.12 -13.34 -6.71
C VAL A 190 18.98 -14.36 -5.94
N PRO A 191 18.74 -15.68 -6.11
CA PRO A 191 17.67 -16.28 -6.90
C PRO A 191 16.27 -16.00 -6.32
N SER A 192 15.23 -16.15 -7.13
CA SER A 192 13.84 -16.01 -6.66
C SER A 192 13.49 -17.12 -5.66
N ILE A 193 12.54 -16.86 -4.75
CA ILE A 193 12.03 -17.87 -3.81
C ILE A 193 11.04 -18.86 -4.45
N LEU A 194 10.40 -18.47 -5.55
CA LEU A 194 9.32 -19.25 -6.17
C LEU A 194 9.71 -20.69 -6.56
N PRO A 195 10.90 -20.96 -7.15
CA PRO A 195 11.35 -22.33 -7.40
C PRO A 195 11.41 -23.16 -6.12
N THR A 196 11.96 -22.60 -5.04
CA THR A 196 12.05 -23.28 -3.74
C THR A 196 10.67 -23.61 -3.16
N LEU A 197 9.69 -22.71 -3.27
CA LEU A 197 8.30 -23.01 -2.86
C LEU A 197 7.71 -24.18 -3.67
N ARG A 198 7.92 -24.19 -5.00
CA ARG A 198 7.40 -25.25 -5.89
C ARG A 198 8.08 -26.60 -5.65
N GLU A 199 9.38 -26.61 -5.39
CA GLU A 199 10.13 -27.82 -5.03
C GLU A 199 9.63 -28.47 -3.74
N LYS A 200 9.03 -27.67 -2.84
CA LYS A 200 8.35 -28.15 -1.62
C LYS A 200 6.86 -28.43 -1.81
N ASP A 201 6.40 -28.44 -3.06
CA ASP A 201 5.00 -28.58 -3.46
C ASP A 201 4.07 -27.53 -2.81
N ILE A 202 4.58 -26.37 -2.37
CA ILE A 202 3.74 -25.29 -1.83
C ILE A 202 3.05 -24.60 -3.00
N VAL A 203 1.71 -24.56 -2.97
CA VAL A 203 0.91 -23.93 -4.02
C VAL A 203 1.17 -22.42 -4.00
N CYS A 204 1.83 -21.94 -5.05
CA CYS A 204 2.23 -20.55 -5.16
C CYS A 204 2.09 -20.01 -6.58
N ASP A 205 1.83 -18.70 -6.69
CA ASP A 205 1.76 -18.00 -7.98
C ASP A 205 2.30 -16.56 -7.86
N VAL A 206 2.37 -15.87 -8.99
CA VAL A 206 2.94 -14.54 -9.13
C VAL A 206 1.86 -13.55 -9.53
N PHE A 207 1.60 -12.60 -8.63
CA PHE A 207 0.66 -11.53 -8.91
C PHE A 207 1.16 -10.72 -10.12
N ASN A 208 0.30 -10.62 -11.15
CA ASN A 208 0.58 -9.92 -12.39
C ASN A 208 1.77 -10.50 -13.20
N GLY A 209 2.09 -11.81 -13.05
CA GLY A 209 3.26 -12.45 -13.67
C GLY A 209 3.27 -12.59 -15.21
N ASN A 210 2.11 -12.51 -15.89
CA ASN A 210 1.97 -12.75 -17.33
C ASN A 210 2.26 -11.52 -18.23
N VAL A 211 3.19 -10.65 -17.84
CA VAL A 211 3.51 -9.44 -18.63
C VAL A 211 4.15 -9.79 -19.98
N ILE A 212 4.92 -10.88 -20.05
CA ILE A 212 5.73 -11.23 -21.23
C ILE A 212 5.04 -12.27 -22.13
N MET A 213 4.20 -13.14 -21.57
CA MET A 213 3.49 -14.19 -22.34
C MET A 213 2.00 -13.81 -22.51
N GLY A 214 1.68 -12.99 -23.53
CA GLY A 214 0.29 -12.78 -24.00
C GLY A 214 -0.38 -11.41 -23.76
N LEU A 215 0.30 -10.30 -24.07
CA LEU A 215 -0.28 -8.94 -24.19
C LEU A 215 -1.08 -8.43 -22.96
N ARG A 216 -0.40 -8.34 -21.80
CA ARG A 216 -0.83 -7.54 -20.63
C ARG A 216 0.10 -6.35 -20.34
N LEU A 217 0.71 -5.80 -21.40
CA LEU A 217 1.63 -4.64 -21.34
C LEU A 217 1.08 -3.42 -20.54
N PRO A 218 -0.22 -3.05 -20.63
CA PRO A 218 -0.78 -1.94 -19.85
C PRO A 218 -0.74 -2.14 -18.32
N TYR A 219 -0.64 -3.38 -17.85
CA TYR A 219 -0.65 -3.69 -16.42
C TYR A 219 0.76 -3.84 -15.84
N ALA A 220 1.82 -3.73 -16.64
CA ALA A 220 3.21 -3.95 -16.21
C ALA A 220 3.66 -3.03 -15.05
N ASN A 221 3.03 -1.87 -14.92
CA ASN A 221 3.32 -0.91 -13.85
C ASN A 221 2.60 -1.20 -12.53
N LEU A 222 1.61 -2.09 -12.54
CA LEU A 222 0.76 -2.38 -11.40
C LEU A 222 1.37 -3.51 -10.57
N ARG A 223 1.44 -3.29 -9.26
CA ARG A 223 2.12 -4.18 -8.32
C ARG A 223 1.21 -4.40 -7.12
N THR A 224 1.21 -5.61 -6.57
CA THR A 224 0.72 -5.77 -5.21
C THR A 224 1.83 -5.37 -4.25
N HIS A 225 1.59 -4.30 -3.50
CA HIS A 225 2.46 -3.87 -2.41
C HIS A 225 1.88 -4.28 -1.04
N ARG A 226 0.84 -5.13 -1.05
CA ARG A 226 0.21 -5.68 0.14
C ARG A 226 1.13 -6.70 0.81
N LYS A 227 1.07 -6.76 2.13
CA LYS A 227 1.71 -7.79 2.96
C LYS A 227 0.62 -8.32 3.88
N ILE A 228 0.12 -9.50 3.57
CA ILE A 228 -1.02 -10.12 4.25
C ILE A 228 -0.62 -11.56 4.54
N LEU A 229 -0.68 -11.97 5.80
CA LEU A 229 -0.69 -13.37 6.19
C LEU A 229 -1.98 -13.61 6.98
N VAL A 230 -2.86 -14.49 6.50
CA VAL A 230 -4.02 -14.93 7.27
C VAL A 230 -3.86 -16.40 7.62
N VAL A 231 -4.02 -16.72 8.90
CA VAL A 231 -3.93 -18.08 9.44
C VAL A 231 -5.26 -18.48 10.05
N ASP A 232 -5.79 -19.60 9.57
CA ASP A 232 -7.04 -20.24 9.98
C ASP A 232 -8.25 -19.29 10.01
N GLY A 233 -8.25 -18.23 9.19
CA GLY A 233 -9.28 -17.19 9.22
C GLY A 233 -9.47 -16.51 10.58
N ARG A 234 -8.48 -16.61 11.49
CA ARG A 234 -8.55 -16.15 12.89
C ARG A 234 -7.56 -15.03 13.20
N ILE A 235 -6.36 -15.12 12.63
CA ILE A 235 -5.26 -14.18 12.87
C ILE A 235 -4.79 -13.67 11.52
N ALA A 236 -4.59 -12.36 11.42
CA ALA A 236 -3.96 -11.72 10.29
C ALA A 236 -2.66 -11.03 10.71
N PHE A 237 -1.72 -10.90 9.79
CA PHE A 237 -0.56 -10.03 9.92
C PHE A 237 -0.49 -9.10 8.71
N SER A 238 -0.26 -7.81 8.98
CA SER A 238 -0.06 -6.81 7.93
C SER A 238 0.77 -5.63 8.42
N GLY A 239 1.30 -4.82 7.49
CA GLY A 239 2.16 -3.66 7.79
C GLY A 239 3.18 -3.38 6.69
N GLY A 240 4.32 -2.78 7.05
CA GLY A 240 5.32 -2.36 6.06
C GLY A 240 6.39 -3.40 5.70
N MET A 241 6.59 -4.40 6.57
CA MET A 241 7.67 -5.40 6.43
C MET A 241 7.48 -6.36 5.26
N ASN A 242 8.52 -6.50 4.44
CA ASN A 242 8.67 -7.63 3.53
C ASN A 242 9.30 -8.83 4.24
N ILE A 243 9.32 -10.02 3.64
CA ILE A 243 10.02 -11.20 4.20
C ILE A 243 11.47 -11.16 3.71
N ARG A 244 12.36 -10.60 4.55
CA ARG A 244 13.78 -10.39 4.24
C ARG A 244 14.63 -10.34 5.51
N GLU A 245 15.84 -10.88 5.48
CA GLU A 245 16.75 -10.88 6.62
C GLU A 245 17.21 -9.47 7.05
N GLY A 246 17.15 -8.49 6.14
CA GLY A 246 17.56 -7.11 6.40
C GLY A 246 16.74 -6.35 7.47
N PHE A 247 15.61 -6.89 7.92
CA PHE A 247 14.83 -6.34 9.04
C PHE A 247 15.19 -6.96 10.40
N THR A 248 16.02 -8.00 10.41
CA THR A 248 16.40 -8.74 11.62
C THR A 248 17.65 -8.18 12.24
N GLU A 249 17.70 -8.19 13.57
CA GLU A 249 18.95 -7.98 14.30
C GLU A 249 19.88 -9.18 14.16
N GLU A 250 19.33 -10.39 14.07
CA GLU A 250 20.09 -11.63 13.89
C GLU A 250 21.04 -11.58 12.67
N PHE A 251 20.57 -11.07 11.54
CA PHE A 251 21.36 -11.03 10.29
C PHE A 251 21.78 -9.63 9.86
N GLY A 252 20.98 -8.61 10.17
CA GLY A 252 21.26 -7.22 9.81
C GLY A 252 22.06 -6.45 10.87
N GLY A 253 22.12 -6.95 12.12
CA GLY A 253 22.82 -6.31 13.23
C GLY A 253 22.43 -4.84 13.41
N GLU A 254 23.45 -3.98 13.53
CA GLU A 254 23.30 -2.52 13.64
C GLU A 254 22.83 -1.85 12.35
N ASN A 255 22.93 -2.51 11.19
CA ASN A 255 22.53 -1.95 9.89
C ASN A 255 21.12 -2.35 9.47
N ARG A 256 20.37 -3.06 10.33
CA ARG A 256 19.01 -3.52 10.03
C ARG A 256 18.09 -2.35 9.71
N SER A 257 17.22 -2.54 8.72
CA SER A 257 16.14 -1.59 8.48
C SER A 257 15.06 -1.77 9.56
N HIS A 258 14.48 -0.67 10.01
CA HIS A 258 13.30 -0.69 10.86
C HIS A 258 12.03 -0.63 10.02
N ASP A 259 10.97 -1.23 10.51
CA ASP A 259 9.62 -1.07 9.98
C ASP A 259 8.64 -1.44 11.10
N THR A 260 7.33 -1.40 10.85
CA THR A 260 6.30 -1.83 11.78
C THR A 260 5.36 -2.79 11.08
N HIS A 261 5.13 -3.93 11.73
CA HIS A 261 4.12 -4.91 11.33
C HIS A 261 3.10 -5.04 12.46
N PHE A 262 1.99 -5.71 12.21
CA PHE A 262 0.89 -5.79 13.17
C PHE A 262 0.32 -7.20 13.20
N LYS A 263 0.15 -7.76 14.40
CA LYS A 263 -0.66 -8.97 14.61
C LYS A 263 -2.09 -8.54 14.90
N ILE A 264 -3.03 -9.12 14.16
CA ILE A 264 -4.39 -8.64 14.07
C ILE A 264 -5.35 -9.80 14.34
N THR A 265 -6.32 -9.57 15.21
CA THR A 265 -7.40 -10.50 15.55
C THR A 265 -8.74 -9.78 15.59
N GLY A 266 -9.83 -10.54 15.57
CA GLY A 266 -11.18 -9.99 15.60
C GLY A 266 -11.82 -9.91 14.21
N PRO A 267 -12.97 -9.22 14.09
CA PRO A 267 -13.76 -9.18 12.86
C PRO A 267 -12.99 -8.71 11.64
N VAL A 268 -12.05 -7.76 11.81
CA VAL A 268 -11.28 -7.18 10.71
C VAL A 268 -10.43 -8.20 9.92
N VAL A 269 -10.18 -9.39 10.47
CA VAL A 269 -9.51 -10.50 9.77
C VAL A 269 -10.31 -10.94 8.52
N SER A 270 -11.64 -10.80 8.53
CA SER A 270 -12.47 -11.11 7.35
C SER A 270 -12.10 -10.28 6.14
N ASP A 271 -11.74 -9.02 6.37
CA ASP A 271 -11.42 -8.08 5.31
C ASP A 271 -10.06 -8.41 4.69
N PHE A 272 -9.06 -8.68 5.54
CA PHE A 272 -7.74 -9.15 5.10
C PHE A 272 -7.84 -10.42 4.25
N PHE A 273 -8.61 -11.40 4.72
CA PHE A 273 -8.82 -12.63 3.95
C PHE A 273 -9.53 -12.37 2.63
N SER A 274 -10.61 -11.57 2.63
CA SER A 274 -11.37 -11.26 1.42
C SER A 274 -10.50 -10.63 0.34
N ILE A 275 -9.62 -9.70 0.73
CA ILE A 275 -8.69 -9.02 -0.17
C ILE A 275 -7.66 -10.01 -0.73
N ALA A 276 -6.99 -10.77 0.14
CA ALA A 276 -5.98 -11.75 -0.29
C ALA A 276 -6.57 -12.85 -1.17
N ALA A 277 -7.77 -13.34 -0.85
CA ALA A 277 -8.49 -14.34 -1.63
C ALA A 277 -8.94 -13.79 -3.00
N GLU A 278 -9.31 -12.51 -3.09
CA GLU A 278 -9.60 -11.85 -4.37
C GLU A 278 -8.34 -11.73 -5.24
N ASP A 279 -7.20 -11.34 -4.66
CA ASP A 279 -5.93 -11.25 -5.40
C ASP A 279 -5.42 -12.62 -5.85
N TRP A 280 -5.61 -13.64 -5.01
CA TRP A 280 -5.39 -15.04 -5.38
C TRP A 280 -6.24 -15.42 -6.58
N ARG A 281 -7.56 -15.25 -6.49
CA ARG A 281 -8.49 -15.58 -7.57
C ARG A 281 -8.24 -14.79 -8.85
N PHE A 282 -7.89 -13.52 -8.74
CA PHE A 282 -7.53 -12.69 -9.89
C PHE A 282 -6.33 -13.28 -10.66
N THR A 283 -5.38 -13.84 -9.92
CA THR A 283 -4.14 -14.43 -10.46
C THR A 283 -4.38 -15.85 -10.99
N THR A 284 -4.93 -16.74 -10.16
CA THR A 284 -4.98 -18.19 -10.39
C THR A 284 -6.31 -18.68 -10.96
N ARG A 285 -7.38 -17.87 -10.87
CA ARG A 285 -8.78 -18.24 -11.11
C ARG A 285 -9.38 -19.24 -10.12
N GLU A 286 -8.62 -19.67 -9.11
CA GLU A 286 -9.12 -20.52 -8.03
C GLU A 286 -10.01 -19.70 -7.08
N LEU A 287 -11.15 -20.27 -6.70
CA LEU A 287 -12.01 -19.73 -5.65
C LEU A 287 -11.68 -20.44 -4.33
N LEU A 288 -11.52 -19.68 -3.26
CA LEU A 288 -11.22 -20.20 -1.91
C LEU A 288 -12.53 -20.22 -1.08
N ASP A 289 -13.42 -21.17 -1.39
CA ASP A 289 -14.77 -21.30 -0.82
C ASP A 289 -15.00 -22.59 -0.02
N ALA A 290 -13.99 -23.46 0.08
CA ALA A 290 -14.06 -24.65 0.90
C ALA A 290 -14.06 -24.30 2.42
N PRO A 291 -14.68 -25.12 3.30
CA PRO A 291 -14.81 -24.83 4.74
C PRO A 291 -13.49 -24.60 5.50
N VAL A 292 -12.37 -25.12 4.97
CA VAL A 292 -11.03 -24.85 5.52
C VAL A 292 -10.66 -23.36 5.47
N TRP A 293 -11.29 -22.58 4.59
CA TRP A 293 -11.11 -21.14 4.41
C TRP A 293 -12.12 -20.29 5.20
N ASP A 294 -12.98 -20.91 6.02
CA ASP A 294 -13.98 -20.18 6.80
C ASP A 294 -13.34 -19.22 7.83
N ILE A 295 -13.89 -18.01 7.91
CA ILE A 295 -13.47 -17.00 8.88
C ILE A 295 -13.99 -17.32 10.27
N ALA A 296 -13.06 -17.33 11.24
CA ALA A 296 -13.38 -17.45 12.64
C ALA A 296 -13.48 -16.05 13.26
N ILE A 297 -14.70 -15.53 13.38
CA ILE A 297 -14.97 -14.30 14.13
C ILE A 297 -15.07 -14.68 15.61
N PRO A 298 -14.20 -14.17 16.49
CA PRO A 298 -14.32 -14.40 17.93
C PRO A 298 -15.65 -13.87 18.47
N ASP A 299 -16.16 -14.48 19.53
CA ASP A 299 -17.28 -13.92 20.29
C ASP A 299 -16.79 -12.63 20.98
N GLY A 300 -17.01 -11.50 20.33
CA GLY A 300 -16.68 -10.17 20.85
C GLY A 300 -17.90 -9.49 21.47
N VAL A 301 -17.68 -8.64 22.47
CA VAL A 301 -18.72 -7.74 22.97
C VAL A 301 -18.77 -6.52 22.04
N PRO A 302 -19.92 -6.19 21.40
CA PRO A 302 -20.05 -4.96 20.64
C PRO A 302 -19.63 -3.73 21.48
N GLY A 303 -18.80 -2.86 20.92
CA GLY A 303 -18.24 -1.71 21.64
C GLY A 303 -16.98 -2.00 22.46
N SER A 304 -16.49 -3.24 22.48
CA SER A 304 -15.19 -3.61 23.09
C SER A 304 -13.98 -3.07 22.31
N GLN A 305 -12.78 -3.22 22.89
CA GLN A 305 -11.59 -2.46 22.55
C GLN A 305 -11.16 -2.57 21.07
N ILE A 306 -10.47 -1.50 20.65
CA ILE A 306 -10.02 -1.17 19.30
C ILE A 306 -11.11 -1.25 18.22
N VAL A 307 -11.47 -0.07 17.71
CA VAL A 307 -12.34 0.06 16.55
C VAL A 307 -11.49 0.17 15.29
N ALA A 308 -11.71 -0.67 14.29
CA ALA A 308 -10.85 -0.71 13.11
C ALA A 308 -11.56 -1.13 11.82
N ARG A 309 -10.98 -0.73 10.69
CA ARG A 309 -11.36 -1.25 9.36
C ARG A 309 -10.15 -1.34 8.44
N VAL A 310 -10.22 -2.25 7.48
CA VAL A 310 -9.25 -2.29 6.38
C VAL A 310 -9.57 -1.23 5.33
N CYS A 311 -8.55 -0.48 4.95
CA CYS A 311 -8.55 0.47 3.86
C CYS A 311 -7.72 -0.11 2.70
N SER A 312 -8.37 -0.87 1.82
CA SER A 312 -7.76 -1.35 0.58
C SER A 312 -7.77 -0.24 -0.48
N SER A 313 -6.62 0.04 -1.09
CA SER A 313 -6.52 0.91 -2.27
C SER A 313 -5.80 0.20 -3.42
N GLY A 314 -6.10 0.62 -4.64
CA GLY A 314 -5.46 0.08 -5.83
C GLY A 314 -5.98 0.72 -7.12
N PRO A 315 -5.31 0.44 -8.26
CA PRO A 315 -5.67 0.94 -9.59
C PRO A 315 -6.94 0.27 -10.16
N ASP A 316 -8.01 0.14 -9.36
CA ASP A 316 -9.27 -0.52 -9.69
C ASP A 316 -10.49 0.32 -9.28
N LYS A 317 -11.53 -0.29 -8.67
CA LYS A 317 -12.69 0.44 -8.13
C LYS A 317 -12.37 1.16 -6.82
N SER A 318 -11.29 0.77 -6.14
CA SER A 318 -10.80 1.34 -4.88
C SER A 318 -9.78 2.46 -5.08
N ILE A 319 -9.63 2.95 -6.32
CA ILE A 319 -8.71 4.04 -6.65
C ILE A 319 -8.99 5.26 -5.74
N GLU A 320 -7.92 5.82 -5.18
CA GLU A 320 -7.95 6.94 -4.23
C GLU A 320 -8.63 6.66 -2.88
N THR A 321 -8.87 5.40 -2.49
CA THR A 321 -9.46 5.09 -1.17
C THR A 321 -8.64 5.69 -0.04
N SER A 322 -7.35 5.34 0.03
CA SER A 322 -6.44 5.89 1.04
C SER A 322 -6.32 7.42 0.93
N HIS A 323 -6.27 7.96 -0.30
CA HIS A 323 -6.22 9.41 -0.52
C HIS A 323 -7.42 10.13 0.09
N LYS A 324 -8.64 9.65 -0.17
CA LYS A 324 -9.89 10.21 0.37
C LYS A 324 -9.96 10.07 1.89
N MET A 325 -9.53 8.94 2.44
CA MET A 325 -9.42 8.75 3.89
C MET A 325 -8.50 9.79 4.52
N LEU A 326 -7.30 9.97 3.97
CA LEU A 326 -6.32 10.94 4.46
C LEU A 326 -6.82 12.39 4.34
N MET A 327 -7.45 12.75 3.22
CA MET A 327 -8.08 14.07 3.04
C MET A 327 -9.15 14.34 4.10
N GLY A 328 -10.03 13.37 4.36
CA GLY A 328 -11.02 13.45 5.43
C GLY A 328 -10.36 13.63 6.79
N ALA A 329 -9.35 12.79 7.09
CA ALA A 329 -8.66 12.78 8.37
C ALA A 329 -7.97 14.12 8.65
N PHE A 330 -7.27 14.70 7.67
CA PHE A 330 -6.64 16.02 7.78
C PHE A 330 -7.67 17.15 7.92
N SER A 331 -8.85 17.00 7.34
CA SER A 331 -9.92 18.00 7.47
C SER A 331 -10.49 18.06 8.89
N VAL A 332 -10.55 16.92 9.59
CA VAL A 332 -11.11 16.84 10.96
C VAL A 332 -10.07 17.02 12.07
N ALA A 333 -8.78 17.05 11.75
CA ALA A 333 -7.70 17.22 12.72
C ALA A 333 -7.81 18.57 13.47
N ARG A 334 -7.60 18.52 14.80
CA ARG A 334 -7.76 19.68 15.71
C ARG A 334 -6.51 20.09 16.46
N SER A 335 -5.64 19.15 16.85
CA SER A 335 -4.46 19.43 17.69
C SER A 335 -3.16 19.03 17.03
N SER A 336 -3.07 17.84 16.44
CA SER A 336 -1.82 17.32 15.88
C SER A 336 -2.03 16.32 14.75
N ILE A 337 -1.14 16.37 13.76
CA ILE A 337 -0.95 15.36 12.73
C ILE A 337 0.52 14.92 12.82
N LEU A 338 0.75 13.65 13.14
CA LEU A 338 2.07 13.02 13.16
C LEU A 338 2.16 12.05 12.00
N ILE A 339 3.16 12.19 11.14
CA ILE A 339 3.37 11.34 9.97
C ILE A 339 4.80 10.79 9.99
N MET A 340 4.94 9.49 9.78
CA MET A 340 6.20 8.83 9.45
C MET A 340 6.03 8.08 8.14
N SER A 341 6.87 8.38 7.16
CA SER A 341 6.89 7.67 5.88
C SER A 341 8.32 7.66 5.32
N PRO A 342 8.79 6.53 4.75
CA PRO A 342 10.09 6.50 4.08
C PRO A 342 10.11 7.32 2.80
N TYR A 343 8.97 7.43 2.12
CA TYR A 343 8.79 8.23 0.93
C TYR A 343 7.57 9.13 1.14
N PHE A 344 7.82 10.43 1.22
CA PHE A 344 6.80 11.44 1.46
C PHE A 344 6.79 12.42 0.29
N LEU A 345 6.06 12.04 -0.76
CA LEU A 345 5.90 12.77 -2.00
C LEU A 345 4.39 13.03 -2.27
N PRO A 346 3.64 13.62 -1.32
CA PRO A 346 2.20 13.79 -1.48
C PRO A 346 1.87 14.66 -2.70
N ASP A 347 0.68 14.43 -3.26
CA ASP A 347 0.13 15.28 -4.31
C ASP A 347 -0.31 16.64 -3.76
N ARG A 348 -0.75 17.51 -4.67
CA ARG A 348 -1.07 18.91 -4.34
C ARG A 348 -2.26 19.00 -3.39
N GLU A 349 -3.20 18.07 -3.51
CA GLU A 349 -4.42 17.95 -2.73
C GLU A 349 -4.07 17.66 -1.27
N LEU A 350 -3.26 16.62 -1.02
CA LEU A 350 -2.79 16.27 0.33
C LEU A 350 -1.90 17.36 0.93
N ILE A 351 -0.99 17.96 0.16
CA ILE A 351 -0.20 19.13 0.61
C ILE A 351 -1.12 20.27 1.05
N SER A 352 -2.14 20.58 0.26
CA SER A 352 -3.07 21.66 0.57
C SER A 352 -3.89 21.37 1.82
N ALA A 353 -4.32 20.12 2.02
CA ALA A 353 -5.03 19.71 3.24
C ALA A 353 -4.15 19.83 4.49
N LEU A 354 -2.89 19.38 4.43
CA LEU A 354 -1.92 19.51 5.53
C LEU A 354 -1.65 20.98 5.86
N ILE A 355 -1.38 21.80 4.85
CA ILE A 355 -1.16 23.25 5.01
C ILE A 355 -2.39 23.92 5.62
N THR A 356 -3.59 23.54 5.17
CA THR A 356 -4.83 24.09 5.70
C THR A 356 -5.00 23.71 7.17
N ALA A 357 -4.71 22.46 7.55
CA ALA A 357 -4.71 22.05 8.95
C ALA A 357 -3.69 22.84 9.78
N ALA A 358 -2.46 22.98 9.30
CA ALA A 358 -1.42 23.75 9.96
C ALA A 358 -1.83 25.22 10.18
N ARG A 359 -2.49 25.84 9.19
CA ARG A 359 -3.04 27.21 9.31
C ARG A 359 -4.20 27.34 10.29
N ARG A 360 -4.92 26.25 10.60
CA ARG A 360 -5.90 26.21 11.71
C ARG A 360 -5.26 26.11 13.09
N GLY A 361 -3.93 26.02 13.17
CA GLY A 361 -3.19 25.82 14.42
C GLY A 361 -2.91 24.36 14.77
N VAL A 362 -3.23 23.42 13.88
CA VAL A 362 -2.88 22.00 14.06
C VAL A 362 -1.37 21.83 13.94
N VAL A 363 -0.76 21.14 14.89
CA VAL A 363 0.68 20.85 14.86
C VAL A 363 0.95 19.72 13.87
N VAL A 364 1.63 20.01 12.77
CA VAL A 364 1.95 19.00 11.74
C VAL A 364 3.43 18.64 11.78
N ASP A 365 3.75 17.42 12.21
CA ASP A 365 5.11 16.85 12.17
C ASP A 365 5.20 15.73 11.14
N ILE A 366 6.17 15.86 10.23
CA ILE A 366 6.47 14.88 9.19
C ILE A 366 7.89 14.37 9.40
N ILE A 367 8.01 13.09 9.68
CA ILE A 367 9.27 12.39 9.92
C ILE A 367 9.58 11.56 8.68
N VAL A 368 10.76 11.82 8.10
CA VAL A 368 11.28 11.11 6.92
C VAL A 368 12.73 10.69 7.21
N PRO A 369 13.24 9.60 6.61
CA PRO A 369 14.61 9.18 6.81
C PRO A 369 15.61 10.22 6.27
N LYS A 370 16.74 10.40 6.94
CA LYS A 370 17.87 11.19 6.42
C LYS A 370 18.60 10.46 5.29
N SER A 371 18.83 9.16 5.49
CA SER A 371 19.43 8.26 4.51
C SER A 371 18.36 7.38 3.92
N ASN A 372 18.11 7.51 2.62
CA ASN A 372 17.07 6.78 1.92
C ASN A 372 17.69 5.76 0.96
N ASN A 373 17.11 4.57 0.87
CA ASN A 373 17.55 3.55 -0.10
C ASN A 373 17.24 3.97 -1.56
N LEU A 374 16.26 4.86 -1.76
CA LEU A 374 15.89 5.41 -3.08
C LEU A 374 16.31 6.88 -3.22
N VAL A 375 17.55 7.13 -3.66
CA VAL A 375 18.13 8.48 -3.78
C VAL A 375 17.30 9.40 -4.69
N LEU A 376 16.75 8.88 -5.80
CA LEU A 376 15.94 9.68 -6.72
C LEU A 376 14.65 10.17 -6.07
N VAL A 377 13.98 9.30 -5.31
CA VAL A 377 12.75 9.63 -4.56
C VAL A 377 13.07 10.65 -3.46
N ASP A 378 14.20 10.49 -2.77
CA ASP A 378 14.64 11.42 -1.74
C ASP A 378 14.83 12.86 -2.25
N ARG A 379 15.41 12.99 -3.45
CA ARG A 379 15.62 14.27 -4.13
C ARG A 379 14.30 14.90 -4.57
N ALA A 380 13.40 14.10 -5.14
CA ALA A 380 12.06 14.55 -5.54
C ALA A 380 11.25 15.02 -4.32
N MET A 381 11.28 14.27 -3.22
CA MET A 381 10.64 14.61 -1.94
C MET A 381 11.18 15.94 -1.39
N THR A 382 12.51 16.09 -1.36
CA THR A 382 13.16 17.30 -0.85
C THR A 382 12.77 18.55 -1.66
N ALA A 383 12.46 18.41 -2.95
CA ALA A 383 12.02 19.51 -3.80
C ALA A 383 10.66 20.11 -3.39
N GLN A 384 9.81 19.38 -2.64
CA GLN A 384 8.48 19.84 -2.19
C GLN A 384 8.47 20.41 -0.78
N PHE A 385 9.53 20.21 0.00
CA PHE A 385 9.57 20.60 1.41
C PHE A 385 9.36 22.11 1.64
N ASP A 386 9.78 22.94 0.69
CA ASP A 386 9.60 24.39 0.78
C ASP A 386 8.13 24.81 0.84
N GLN A 387 7.24 24.12 0.13
CA GLN A 387 5.80 24.39 0.11
C GLN A 387 5.17 24.18 1.48
N MET A 388 5.64 23.19 2.23
CA MET A 388 5.10 22.83 3.54
C MET A 388 5.73 23.66 4.66
N LEU A 389 7.06 23.83 4.64
CA LEU A 389 7.78 24.60 5.67
C LEU A 389 7.38 26.07 5.69
N ARG A 390 7.07 26.67 4.53
CA ARG A 390 6.53 28.05 4.45
C ARG A 390 5.15 28.21 5.09
N ASN A 391 4.47 27.10 5.36
CA ASN A 391 3.07 27.07 5.77
C ASN A 391 2.87 26.28 7.08
N TYR A 392 3.81 26.45 8.02
CA TYR A 392 3.72 25.97 9.41
C TYR A 392 3.82 24.45 9.62
N CYS A 393 3.98 23.64 8.56
CA CYS A 393 4.33 22.23 8.72
C CYS A 393 5.81 22.09 9.13
N ARG A 394 6.12 21.06 9.91
CA ARG A 394 7.48 20.76 10.39
C ARG A 394 7.96 19.45 9.80
N ILE A 395 9.16 19.46 9.25
CA ILE A 395 9.77 18.28 8.61
C ILE A 395 11.05 17.93 9.36
N TRP A 396 11.21 16.65 9.65
CA TRP A 396 12.30 16.09 10.44
C TRP A 396 12.98 14.97 9.65
N ARG A 397 14.31 15.08 9.47
CA ARG A 397 15.15 14.04 8.85
C ARG A 397 15.70 13.12 9.95
N ALA A 398 15.05 11.98 10.18
CA ALA A 398 15.46 10.99 11.17
C ALA A 398 16.85 10.43 10.84
N THR A 399 17.74 10.40 11.83
CA THR A 399 19.08 9.82 11.71
C THR A 399 19.08 8.35 12.13
N GLY A 400 20.17 7.64 11.83
CA GLY A 400 20.29 6.21 12.10
C GLY A 400 19.96 5.35 10.89
N THR A 401 19.63 4.10 11.17
CA THR A 401 19.21 3.11 10.18
C THR A 401 17.92 3.50 9.48
N PHE A 402 17.76 2.99 8.26
CA PHE A 402 16.58 3.27 7.44
C PHE A 402 15.31 2.74 8.13
N ASN A 403 14.31 3.60 8.30
CA ASN A 403 13.00 3.22 8.83
C ASN A 403 11.95 3.31 7.72
N HIS A 404 11.37 2.16 7.39
CA HIS A 404 10.40 1.97 6.33
C HIS A 404 8.95 1.96 6.85
N SER A 405 8.71 2.30 8.11
CA SER A 405 7.35 2.35 8.67
C SER A 405 6.48 3.41 8.00
N LYS A 406 5.20 3.08 7.78
CA LYS A 406 4.16 4.01 7.29
C LYS A 406 3.12 4.19 8.39
N LEU A 407 3.32 5.21 9.20
CA LEU A 407 2.55 5.45 10.42
C LEU A 407 2.01 6.87 10.40
N LEU A 408 0.75 7.01 10.79
CA LEU A 408 0.12 8.31 10.90
C LEU A 408 -0.81 8.33 12.11
N VAL A 409 -0.74 9.39 12.90
CA VAL A 409 -1.62 9.60 14.06
C VAL A 409 -2.22 11.00 14.03
N ILE A 410 -3.53 11.09 14.22
CA ILE A 410 -4.28 12.33 14.37
C ILE A 410 -4.81 12.45 15.80
N ASP A 411 -4.45 13.55 16.45
CA ASP A 411 -4.95 13.97 17.76
C ASP A 411 -4.89 12.89 18.86
N GLY A 412 -3.96 11.94 18.76
CA GLY A 412 -3.80 10.84 19.71
C GLY A 412 -5.01 9.89 19.79
N ARG A 413 -5.85 9.84 18.75
CA ARG A 413 -7.12 9.07 18.76
C ARG A 413 -7.32 8.21 17.54
N TRP A 414 -6.81 8.66 16.40
CA TRP A 414 -7.02 8.03 15.11
C TRP A 414 -5.68 7.74 14.46
N SER A 415 -5.46 6.48 14.09
CA SER A 415 -4.23 6.03 13.46
C SER A 415 -4.51 5.46 12.09
N TYR A 416 -3.56 5.66 11.18
CA TYR A 416 -3.56 5.06 9.85
C TYR A 416 -2.20 4.40 9.63
N ILE A 417 -2.22 3.09 9.50
CA ILE A 417 -1.03 2.23 9.49
C ILE A 417 -1.14 1.19 8.37
N GLY A 418 -0.04 0.74 7.80
CA GLY A 418 -0.13 -0.29 6.76
C GLY A 418 1.05 -0.30 5.81
N SER A 419 0.74 -0.56 4.53
CA SER A 419 1.74 -0.69 3.47
C SER A 419 1.92 0.59 2.64
N SER A 420 0.95 1.52 2.65
CA SER A 420 0.94 2.68 1.77
C SER A 420 1.99 3.73 2.16
N ASN A 421 2.87 4.07 1.23
CA ASN A 421 3.62 5.31 1.31
C ASN A 421 2.75 6.50 0.93
N LEU A 422 3.15 7.69 1.36
CA LEU A 422 2.52 8.95 0.95
C LEU A 422 3.17 9.49 -0.33
N ASP A 423 3.09 8.70 -1.40
CA ASP A 423 3.59 9.05 -2.74
C ASP A 423 2.56 8.68 -3.84
N PRO A 424 2.68 9.23 -5.05
CA PRO A 424 1.69 9.02 -6.10
C PRO A 424 1.60 7.56 -6.55
N ARG A 425 2.71 6.81 -6.45
CA ARG A 425 2.76 5.40 -6.82
C ARG A 425 1.92 4.55 -5.87
N SER A 426 2.10 4.66 -4.56
CA SER A 426 1.28 3.95 -3.56
C SER A 426 -0.19 4.37 -3.63
N LEU A 427 -0.46 5.66 -3.81
CA LEU A 427 -1.84 6.17 -3.79
C LEU A 427 -2.65 5.90 -5.07
N ARG A 428 -1.99 5.59 -6.20
CA ARG A 428 -2.67 5.46 -7.51
C ARG A 428 -2.31 4.22 -8.33
N LEU A 429 -1.13 3.65 -8.17
CA LEU A 429 -0.59 2.60 -9.05
C LEU A 429 -0.41 1.24 -8.36
N ASN A 430 -0.02 1.23 -7.09
CA ASN A 430 0.10 -0.02 -6.35
C ASN A 430 -1.25 -0.42 -5.76
N PHE A 431 -1.46 -1.73 -5.63
CA PHE A 431 -2.42 -2.25 -4.68
C PHE A 431 -1.77 -2.18 -3.28
N GLU A 432 -2.44 -1.52 -2.36
CA GLU A 432 -1.98 -1.33 -0.98
C GLU A 432 -3.07 -1.81 -0.01
N ILE A 433 -2.66 -1.98 1.24
CA ILE A 433 -3.56 -2.32 2.33
C ILE A 433 -3.15 -1.56 3.59
N ASP A 434 -4.07 -0.77 4.11
CA ASP A 434 -3.90 -0.03 5.34
C ASP A 434 -5.03 -0.34 6.33
N LEU A 435 -4.86 0.12 7.56
CA LEU A 435 -5.79 -0.05 8.65
C LEU A 435 -6.10 1.32 9.24
N GLU A 436 -7.39 1.70 9.22
CA GLU A 436 -7.90 2.77 10.06
C GLU A 436 -8.11 2.19 11.46
N VAL A 437 -7.52 2.82 12.48
CA VAL A 437 -7.62 2.37 13.87
C VAL A 437 -8.01 3.54 14.77
N MET A 438 -9.06 3.33 15.55
CA MET A 438 -9.57 4.28 16.53
C MET A 438 -9.46 3.68 17.92
N ASP A 439 -8.42 4.13 18.63
CA ASP A 439 -8.13 3.78 20.02
C ASP A 439 -7.05 4.72 20.57
N GLU A 440 -7.23 5.25 21.79
CA GLU A 440 -6.31 6.23 22.36
C GLU A 440 -4.98 5.62 22.81
N GLU A 441 -5.00 4.41 23.36
CA GLU A 441 -3.79 3.72 23.83
C GLU A 441 -2.95 3.25 22.65
N PHE A 442 -3.61 2.69 21.62
CA PHE A 442 -2.96 2.35 20.37
C PHE A 442 -2.35 3.58 19.69
N ALA A 443 -3.12 4.68 19.57
CA ALA A 443 -2.64 5.92 18.98
C ALA A 443 -1.49 6.55 19.78
N ALA A 444 -1.49 6.42 21.11
CA ALA A 444 -0.37 6.82 21.95
C ALA A 444 0.89 6.01 21.61
N THR A 445 0.77 4.67 21.53
CA THR A 445 1.86 3.74 21.21
C THR A 445 2.49 4.06 19.85
N ILE A 446 1.67 4.23 18.81
CA ILE A 446 2.16 4.61 17.47
C ILE A 446 2.76 6.03 17.50
N GLY A 447 2.13 6.95 18.22
CA GLY A 447 2.61 8.32 18.36
C GLY A 447 3.97 8.40 19.04
N GLU A 448 4.22 7.58 20.07
CA GLU A 448 5.53 7.47 20.73
C GLU A 448 6.59 6.98 19.77
N ARG A 449 6.31 5.93 19.01
CA ARG A 449 7.22 5.42 17.98
C ARG A 449 7.61 6.48 16.94
N ILE A 450 6.66 7.31 16.53
CA ILE A 450 6.95 8.44 15.63
C ILE A 450 7.82 9.50 16.32
N ARG A 451 7.54 9.80 17.60
CA ARG A 451 8.29 10.78 18.40
C ARG A 451 9.71 10.31 18.72
N ASP A 452 9.94 9.03 18.93
CA ASP A 452 11.27 8.46 19.17
C ASP A 452 12.18 8.65 17.97
N ALA A 453 11.67 8.38 16.76
CA ALA A 453 12.41 8.67 15.53
C ALA A 453 12.65 10.17 15.33
N ARG A 454 11.74 11.03 15.83
CA ARG A 454 11.93 12.47 15.84
C ARG A 454 13.01 12.91 16.84
N ALA A 455 13.19 12.22 17.96
CA ALA A 455 14.15 12.60 19.00
C ALA A 455 15.59 12.65 18.48
N THR A 456 15.93 11.79 17.52
CA THR A 456 17.24 11.75 16.84
C THR A 456 17.23 12.45 15.48
N ALA A 457 16.16 13.15 15.13
CA ALA A 457 15.99 13.75 13.81
C ALA A 457 16.52 15.19 13.73
N LEU A 458 17.04 15.54 12.55
CA LEU A 458 17.44 16.90 12.24
C LEU A 458 16.25 17.68 11.67
N PRO A 459 15.89 18.86 12.23
CA PRO A 459 14.84 19.69 11.66
C PRO A 459 15.29 20.23 10.30
N VAL A 460 14.40 20.18 9.30
CA VAL A 460 14.65 20.82 8.00
C VAL A 460 14.29 22.30 8.08
N ARG A 461 15.24 23.19 7.83
CA ARG A 461 14.97 24.63 7.82
C ARG A 461 14.83 25.19 6.41
N LEU A 462 13.88 26.10 6.23
CA LEU A 462 13.67 26.76 4.93
C LEU A 462 14.91 27.54 4.47
N SER A 463 15.64 28.17 5.40
CA SER A 463 16.88 28.88 5.11
C SER A 463 17.95 27.95 4.54
N GLU A 464 18.11 26.77 5.12
CA GLU A 464 19.06 25.74 4.66
C GLU A 464 18.67 25.22 3.27
N LEU A 465 17.38 24.96 3.03
CA LEU A 465 16.92 24.51 1.70
C LEU A 465 17.23 25.54 0.60
N ASN A 466 17.05 26.82 0.90
CA ASN A 466 17.28 27.92 -0.05
C ASN A 466 18.77 28.21 -0.30
N ALA A 467 19.63 27.99 0.71
CA ALA A 467 21.07 28.23 0.64
C ALA A 467 21.82 27.18 -0.20
N ARG A 468 21.18 26.06 -0.57
CA ARG A 468 21.80 25.01 -1.39
C ARG A 468 22.13 25.51 -2.81
N PRO A 469 23.23 25.02 -3.43
CA PRO A 469 23.62 25.43 -4.78
C PRO A 469 22.51 25.29 -5.81
N PHE A 470 22.45 26.22 -6.78
CA PHE A 470 21.42 26.23 -7.83
C PHE A 470 21.33 24.89 -8.56
N VAL A 471 22.47 24.28 -8.92
CA VAL A 471 22.52 23.01 -9.65
C VAL A 471 21.83 21.89 -8.86
N VAL A 472 22.06 21.81 -7.54
CA VAL A 472 21.42 20.81 -6.68
C VAL A 472 19.91 21.01 -6.67
N ARG A 473 19.46 22.25 -6.46
CA ARG A 473 18.02 22.60 -6.45
C ARG A 473 17.36 22.35 -7.81
N PHE A 474 18.07 22.60 -8.91
CA PHE A 474 17.58 22.37 -10.26
C PHE A 474 17.38 20.88 -10.53
N VAL A 475 18.38 20.04 -10.21
CA VAL A 475 18.27 18.58 -10.35
C VAL A 475 17.14 18.02 -9.49
N GLU A 476 16.99 18.46 -8.24
CA GLU A 476 15.86 18.07 -7.37
C GLU A 476 14.51 18.40 -8.01
N ARG A 477 14.37 19.58 -8.63
CA ARG A 477 13.14 19.97 -9.33
C ARG A 477 12.90 19.18 -10.61
N VAL A 478 13.95 18.83 -11.36
CA VAL A 478 13.83 17.97 -12.55
C VAL A 478 13.36 16.57 -12.14
N LEU A 479 13.95 15.99 -11.09
CA LEU A 479 13.53 14.69 -10.56
C LEU A 479 12.09 14.73 -10.02
N TRP A 480 11.69 15.84 -9.40
CA TRP A 480 10.31 16.06 -8.98
C TRP A 480 9.31 16.06 -10.15
N LEU A 481 9.68 16.43 -11.38
CA LEU A 481 8.79 16.30 -12.53
C LEU A 481 8.41 14.85 -12.85
N ALA A 482 9.22 13.88 -12.38
CA ALA A 482 8.92 12.45 -12.50
C ALA A 482 7.99 11.91 -11.39
N SER A 483 7.58 12.75 -10.42
CA SER A 483 6.74 12.34 -9.28
C SER A 483 5.52 11.49 -9.62
N PRO A 484 4.78 11.69 -10.74
CA PRO A 484 3.64 10.83 -11.07
C PRO A 484 3.97 9.32 -11.24
N TYR A 485 5.26 8.97 -11.36
CA TYR A 485 5.73 7.60 -11.56
C TYR A 485 6.74 7.12 -10.50
N LEU A 486 7.19 8.03 -9.63
CA LEU A 486 7.99 7.72 -8.44
C LEU A 486 7.04 7.27 -7.33
#